data_AF-A0A847GUD1-F1
#
_entry.id   AF-A0A847GUD1-F1
#
_cell.length_a   1.000
_cell.length_b   1.000
_cell.length_c   1.000
_cell.angle_alpha   90.00
_cell.angle_beta   90.00
_cell.angle_gamma   90.00
#
_symmetry.space_group_name_H-M   'P 1'
#
loop_
_entity.id
_entity.type
_entity.pdbx_description
1 polymer ?
#
loop_
_entity_poly.entity_id
_entity_poly.type
_entity_poly.pdbx_seq_one_letter_code
_entity_poly.pdbx_strand_id
1 'polypeptide(L)'
;MNGSCGIVRCVLLVAVFAATLEAADARRERAVWLEMEQEIFHQVNLLRTDPARYADQVLTPLKQTMTRWPKDPALPFQGNKLIFDPAEPDDHVLVTEGGTEQTTAAVLDEAIAALKASPQRAALRRDAVLDKAARFNSQEFAVAGAERTAHVDRLGRGPGARMAAFGATRQMQEDWTAFLAGLNDQAERIVRVCQEGPLYYKVELPEGGGYRCRSVPERFATFIATHGQAVTIPELDQPGHECQVRVDRKTRQLSCGEFTIDYPLRMPVTGENVVWGSWSRKSAARGLVSWWLLDPGLPDRGHRKILLDGDFHCVGVGCVWSAARGWVATCDFSSEPWLEAGP
;
A
#
# COMPACT_ATOMS: atom_id res chain seq x y z
N MET A 1 -80.33 1.58 -2.26
CA MET A 1 -79.59 1.45 -3.54
C MET A 1 -78.62 2.62 -3.64
N ASN A 2 -77.36 2.32 -4.01
CA ASN A 2 -76.17 3.20 -4.14
C ASN A 2 -75.67 3.75 -2.78
N GLY A 3 -74.56 3.27 -2.18
CA GLY A 3 -73.15 3.22 -2.63
C GLY A 3 -72.40 4.30 -1.81
N SER A 4 -71.28 4.13 -1.11
CA SER A 4 -70.12 3.23 -1.18
C SER A 4 -69.36 3.32 0.17
N CYS A 5 -68.81 2.22 0.70
CA CYS A 5 -67.37 1.85 0.70
C CYS A 5 -66.50 2.85 1.49
N GLY A 6 -65.88 2.53 2.63
CA GLY A 6 -65.00 1.38 2.89
C GLY A 6 -63.64 1.93 3.34
N ILE A 7 -63.52 2.40 4.59
CA ILE A 7 -62.25 2.81 5.19
C ILE A 7 -62.10 2.00 6.48
N VAL A 8 -61.45 0.83 6.43
CA VAL A 8 -60.61 0.25 7.50
C VAL A 8 -59.96 -1.00 6.90
N ARG A 9 -58.69 -0.90 6.49
CA ARG A 9 -57.64 -1.97 6.47
C ARG A 9 -56.53 -1.60 5.48
N CYS A 10 -55.63 -0.70 5.88
CA CYS A 10 -54.38 -0.48 5.14
C CYS A 10 -53.24 0.07 6.03
N VAL A 11 -53.17 -0.28 7.31
CA VAL A 11 -52.10 0.22 8.21
C VAL A 11 -51.16 -0.89 8.73
N LEU A 12 -51.43 -2.17 8.45
CA LEU A 12 -50.62 -3.28 8.98
C LEU A 12 -49.74 -4.00 7.95
N LEU A 13 -49.55 -3.44 6.75
CA LEU A 13 -48.68 -4.02 5.71
C LEU A 13 -47.53 -3.12 5.25
N VAL A 14 -47.33 -1.94 5.85
CA VAL A 14 -46.18 -1.06 5.55
C VAL A 14 -45.03 -1.28 6.55
N ALA A 15 -45.32 -1.70 7.79
CA ALA A 15 -44.28 -1.91 8.81
C ALA A 15 -43.44 -3.19 8.62
N VAL A 16 -43.92 -4.18 7.86
CA VAL A 16 -43.17 -5.42 7.60
C VAL A 16 -42.35 -5.36 6.31
N PHE A 17 -42.69 -4.47 5.37
CA PHE A 17 -41.91 -4.27 4.13
C PHE A 17 -40.78 -3.24 4.27
N ALA A 18 -40.82 -2.38 5.29
CA ALA A 18 -39.73 -1.45 5.59
C ALA A 18 -38.56 -2.10 6.37
N ALA A 19 -38.77 -3.27 6.97
CA ALA A 19 -37.73 -3.97 7.73
C ALA A 19 -36.82 -4.89 6.86
N THR A 20 -37.07 -4.96 5.55
CA THR A 20 -36.30 -5.79 4.61
C THR A 20 -35.70 -5.01 3.44
N LEU A 21 -35.84 -3.68 3.42
CA LEU A 21 -35.04 -2.78 2.59
C LEU A 21 -33.89 -2.25 3.44
N GLU A 22 -32.74 -2.92 3.29
CA GLU A 22 -31.44 -2.62 3.92
C GLU A 22 -31.42 -2.67 5.46
N ALA A 23 -31.35 -3.89 6.02
CA ALA A 23 -30.33 -4.06 7.04
C ALA A 23 -29.00 -3.72 6.35
N ALA A 24 -28.47 -2.52 6.58
CA ALA A 24 -27.20 -2.10 6.02
C ALA A 24 -26.20 -3.22 6.28
N ASP A 25 -25.52 -3.71 5.23
CA ASP A 25 -24.48 -4.72 5.38
C ASP A 25 -23.43 -4.13 6.33
N ALA A 26 -23.42 -4.55 7.60
CA ALA A 26 -22.60 -3.98 8.65
C ALA A 26 -21.11 -3.96 8.27
N ARG A 27 -20.69 -4.85 7.35
CA ARG A 27 -19.35 -4.86 6.76
C ARG A 27 -19.00 -3.58 6.01
N ARG A 28 -19.98 -2.74 5.65
CA ARG A 28 -19.79 -1.44 4.99
C ARG A 28 -19.70 -0.28 5.99
N GLU A 29 -19.91 -0.53 7.27
CA GLU A 29 -19.81 0.50 8.29
C GLU A 29 -18.35 0.87 8.56
N ARG A 30 -18.09 2.17 8.64
CA ARG A 30 -16.73 2.69 8.85
C ARG A 30 -16.12 2.21 10.17
N ALA A 31 -16.93 2.04 11.21
CA ALA A 31 -16.47 1.51 12.50
C ALA A 31 -15.88 0.10 12.35
N VAL A 32 -16.56 -0.78 11.61
CA VAL A 32 -16.10 -2.14 11.34
C VAL A 32 -14.79 -2.14 10.54
N TRP A 33 -14.63 -1.20 9.60
CA TRP A 33 -13.37 -1.04 8.86
C TRP A 33 -12.21 -0.63 9.78
N LEU A 34 -12.45 0.30 10.72
CA LEU A 34 -11.43 0.76 11.66
C LEU A 34 -11.00 -0.36 12.63
N GLU A 35 -11.94 -1.19 13.08
CA GLU A 35 -11.63 -2.40 13.86
C GLU A 35 -10.78 -3.37 13.05
N MET A 36 -11.16 -3.63 11.79
CA MET A 36 -10.41 -4.51 10.89
C MET A 36 -8.99 -4.00 10.66
N GLU A 37 -8.80 -2.70 10.44
CA GLU A 37 -7.47 -2.09 10.33
C GLU A 37 -6.63 -2.33 11.59
N GLN A 38 -7.22 -2.23 12.78
CA GLN A 38 -6.54 -2.51 14.05
C GLN A 38 -6.19 -4.00 14.19
N GLU A 39 -7.08 -4.91 13.80
CA GLU A 39 -6.81 -6.36 13.82
C GLU A 39 -5.70 -6.75 12.84
N ILE A 40 -5.70 -6.20 11.63
CA ILE A 40 -4.64 -6.40 10.64
C ILE A 40 -3.31 -5.87 11.20
N PHE A 41 -3.29 -4.67 11.77
CA PHE A 41 -2.10 -4.11 12.41
C PHE A 41 -1.54 -5.04 13.51
N HIS A 42 -2.41 -5.58 14.37
CA HIS A 42 -2.01 -6.55 15.38
C HIS A 42 -1.48 -7.86 14.78
N GLN A 43 -2.11 -8.38 13.73
CA GLN A 43 -1.64 -9.60 13.04
C GLN A 43 -0.26 -9.40 12.43
N VAL A 44 -0.02 -8.27 11.76
CA VAL A 44 1.29 -7.91 11.19
C VAL A 44 2.35 -7.79 12.29
N ASN A 45 2.03 -7.16 13.42
CA ASN A 45 2.98 -7.03 14.51
C ASN A 45 3.24 -8.33 15.27
N LEU A 46 2.23 -9.19 15.45
CA LEU A 46 2.42 -10.54 16.01
C LEU A 46 3.35 -11.36 15.11
N LEU A 47 3.15 -11.29 13.80
CA LEU A 47 4.02 -11.89 12.81
C LEU A 47 5.46 -11.36 12.91
N ARG A 48 5.65 -10.04 13.02
CA ARG A 48 6.99 -9.44 13.03
C ARG A 48 7.77 -9.72 14.30
N THR A 49 7.14 -9.61 15.46
CA THR A 49 7.84 -9.72 16.74
C THR A 49 8.18 -11.15 17.11
N ASP A 50 7.40 -12.13 16.64
CA ASP A 50 7.69 -13.55 16.83
C ASP A 50 7.20 -14.39 15.63
N PRO A 51 7.95 -14.38 14.50
CA PRO A 51 7.55 -15.08 13.28
C PRO A 51 7.37 -16.59 13.47
N ALA A 52 8.24 -17.22 14.28
CA ALA A 52 8.17 -18.64 14.58
C ALA A 52 6.88 -18.98 15.33
N ARG A 53 6.55 -18.23 16.38
CA ARG A 53 5.28 -18.39 17.11
C ARG A 53 4.07 -18.12 16.22
N TYR A 54 4.12 -17.12 15.35
CA TYR A 54 3.04 -16.85 14.40
C TYR A 54 2.80 -18.06 13.48
N ALA A 55 3.87 -18.69 12.98
CA ALA A 55 3.77 -19.89 12.17
C ALA A 55 3.12 -21.06 12.93
N ASP A 56 3.48 -21.25 14.20
CA ASP A 56 2.90 -22.30 15.04
C ASP A 56 1.44 -22.05 15.42
N GLN A 57 1.04 -20.79 15.63
CA GLN A 57 -0.30 -20.43 16.09
C GLN A 57 -1.31 -20.19 14.95
N VAL A 58 -0.84 -19.82 13.77
CA VAL A 58 -1.70 -19.43 12.65
C VAL A 58 -1.56 -20.37 11.47
N LEU A 59 -0.36 -20.50 10.89
CA LEU A 59 -0.18 -21.25 9.64
C LEU A 59 -0.23 -22.77 9.84
N THR A 60 0.35 -23.28 10.92
CA THR A 60 0.38 -24.73 11.21
C THR A 60 -1.04 -25.29 11.42
N PRO A 61 -1.94 -24.65 12.22
CA PRO A 61 -3.33 -25.07 12.32
C PRO A 61 -4.08 -24.95 10.99
N LEU A 62 -3.83 -23.90 10.19
CA LEU A 62 -4.46 -23.76 8.87
C LEU A 62 -4.02 -24.86 7.89
N LYS A 63 -2.77 -25.32 7.98
CA LYS A 63 -2.31 -26.46 7.18
C LYS A 63 -3.10 -27.73 7.50
N GLN A 64 -3.48 -27.94 8.75
CA GLN A 64 -4.23 -29.14 9.16
C GLN A 64 -5.65 -29.18 8.59
N THR A 65 -6.21 -28.02 8.21
CA THR A 65 -7.53 -27.93 7.58
C THR A 65 -7.47 -27.94 6.06
N MET A 66 -6.27 -28.09 5.49
CA MET A 66 -6.03 -28.05 4.06
C MET A 66 -6.77 -29.17 3.33
N THR A 67 -7.58 -28.80 2.34
CA THR A 67 -8.34 -29.77 1.53
C THR A 67 -8.27 -29.43 0.05
N ARG A 68 -8.14 -30.45 -0.79
CA ARG A 68 -8.17 -30.33 -2.26
C ARG A 68 -9.47 -29.67 -2.74
N TRP A 69 -9.35 -28.79 -3.72
CA TRP A 69 -10.48 -28.20 -4.43
C TRP A 69 -10.38 -28.37 -5.95
N PRO A 70 -11.46 -28.81 -6.63
CA PRO A 70 -12.66 -29.46 -6.07
C PRO A 70 -12.33 -30.72 -5.26
N LYS A 71 -13.23 -31.14 -4.35
CA LYS A 71 -12.99 -32.35 -3.54
C LYS A 71 -12.96 -33.63 -4.37
N ASP A 72 -13.72 -33.66 -5.46
CA ASP A 72 -13.76 -34.81 -6.38
C ASP A 72 -12.42 -34.93 -7.14
N PRO A 73 -11.65 -36.01 -6.92
CA PRO A 73 -10.37 -36.22 -7.60
C PRO A 73 -10.52 -36.38 -9.12
N ALA A 74 -11.72 -36.70 -9.63
CA ALA A 74 -11.98 -36.77 -11.07
C ALA A 74 -12.03 -35.38 -11.75
N LEU A 75 -12.23 -34.31 -10.98
CA LEU A 75 -12.23 -32.94 -11.50
C LEU A 75 -10.82 -32.33 -11.50
N PRO A 76 -10.50 -31.41 -12.44
CA PRO A 76 -9.23 -30.71 -12.47
C PRO A 76 -8.95 -29.98 -11.15
N PHE A 77 -7.73 -30.14 -10.63
CA PHE A 77 -7.27 -29.43 -9.44
C PHE A 77 -7.29 -27.92 -9.68
N GLN A 78 -7.88 -27.18 -8.75
CA GLN A 78 -7.95 -25.71 -8.78
C GLN A 78 -7.16 -25.07 -7.65
N GLY A 79 -6.81 -25.83 -6.61
CA GLY A 79 -6.10 -25.31 -5.44
C GLY A 79 -6.43 -26.09 -4.18
N ASN A 80 -5.84 -25.67 -3.06
CA ASN A 80 -6.18 -26.17 -1.74
C ASN A 80 -6.93 -25.11 -0.94
N LYS A 81 -8.05 -25.49 -0.32
CA LYS A 81 -8.75 -24.66 0.66
C LYS A 81 -8.09 -24.78 2.01
N LEU A 82 -7.70 -23.67 2.60
CA LEU A 82 -7.32 -23.54 4.01
C LEU A 82 -8.53 -22.98 4.77
N ILE A 83 -9.20 -23.81 5.55
CA ILE A 83 -10.44 -23.46 6.24
C ILE A 83 -10.09 -22.88 7.62
N PHE A 84 -10.57 -21.67 7.93
CA PHE A 84 -10.26 -21.02 9.21
C PHE A 84 -11.01 -21.65 10.38
N ASP A 85 -12.26 -22.01 10.15
CA ASP A 85 -13.14 -22.66 11.12
C ASP A 85 -13.85 -23.84 10.45
N PRO A 86 -13.61 -25.09 10.86
CA PRO A 86 -14.30 -26.26 10.30
C PRO A 86 -15.83 -26.20 10.40
N ALA A 87 -16.40 -25.42 11.33
CA ALA A 87 -17.83 -25.19 11.41
C ALA A 87 -18.36 -24.23 10.33
N GLU A 88 -17.48 -23.45 9.70
CA GLU A 88 -17.77 -22.47 8.65
C GLU A 88 -16.88 -22.74 7.42
N PRO A 89 -17.08 -23.86 6.69
CA PRO A 89 -16.17 -24.31 5.62
C PRO A 89 -16.08 -23.36 4.42
N ASP A 90 -17.03 -22.44 4.26
CA ASP A 90 -17.00 -21.41 3.23
C ASP A 90 -16.05 -20.26 3.59
N ASP A 91 -15.64 -20.13 4.85
CA ASP A 91 -14.65 -19.15 5.30
C ASP A 91 -13.23 -19.73 5.18
N HIS A 92 -12.64 -19.55 4.00
CA HIS A 92 -11.38 -20.19 3.62
C HIS A 92 -10.49 -19.29 2.75
N VAL A 93 -9.20 -19.62 2.69
CA VAL A 93 -8.30 -19.17 1.62
C VAL A 93 -8.24 -20.27 0.56
N LEU A 94 -8.49 -19.93 -0.70
CA LEU A 94 -8.16 -20.82 -1.81
C LEU A 94 -6.72 -20.52 -2.26
N VAL A 95 -5.80 -21.43 -1.93
CA VAL A 95 -4.41 -21.36 -2.37
C VAL A 95 -4.32 -22.02 -3.74
N THR A 96 -4.03 -21.23 -4.75
CA THR A 96 -3.92 -21.67 -6.16
C THR A 96 -2.46 -21.78 -6.59
N GLU A 97 -1.57 -21.21 -5.78
CA GLU A 97 -0.14 -21.22 -5.92
C GLU A 97 0.43 -22.64 -5.98
N GLY A 98 1.45 -22.85 -6.82
CA GLY A 98 2.09 -24.16 -7.06
C GLY A 98 1.51 -24.92 -8.25
N GLY A 99 0.21 -24.76 -8.58
CA GLY A 99 -0.42 -25.36 -9.76
C GLY A 99 -0.81 -26.84 -9.66
N THR A 100 -0.24 -27.60 -8.72
CA THR A 100 -0.64 -28.99 -8.38
C THR A 100 -0.85 -29.14 -6.88
N GLU A 101 -1.59 -30.18 -6.46
CA GLU A 101 -1.87 -30.44 -5.04
C GLU A 101 -0.61 -30.55 -4.18
N GLN A 102 0.40 -31.27 -4.66
CA GLN A 102 1.68 -31.43 -3.97
C GLN A 102 2.44 -30.11 -3.84
N THR A 103 2.51 -29.35 -4.93
CA THR A 103 3.22 -28.06 -4.94
C THR A 103 2.48 -26.99 -4.14
N THR A 104 1.15 -27.01 -4.11
CA THR A 104 0.37 -26.09 -3.28
C THR A 104 0.57 -26.38 -1.79
N ALA A 105 0.61 -27.65 -1.40
CA ALA A 105 0.99 -28.04 -0.04
C ALA A 105 2.41 -27.57 0.31
N ALA A 106 3.35 -27.69 -0.64
CA ALA A 106 4.73 -27.25 -0.46
C ALA A 106 4.87 -25.72 -0.27
N VAL A 107 4.00 -24.90 -0.88
CA VAL A 107 3.98 -23.43 -0.65
C VAL A 107 3.71 -23.10 0.81
N LEU A 108 2.79 -23.82 1.45
CA LEU A 108 2.47 -23.60 2.86
C LEU A 108 3.59 -24.11 3.78
N ASP A 109 4.21 -25.24 3.43
CA ASP A 109 5.38 -25.76 4.14
C ASP A 109 6.57 -24.79 4.08
N GLU A 110 6.83 -24.24 2.90
CA GLU A 110 7.83 -23.22 2.68
C GLU A 110 7.54 -21.99 3.55
N ALA A 111 6.30 -21.49 3.54
CA ALA A 111 5.94 -20.32 4.34
C ALA A 111 6.13 -20.56 5.85
N ILE A 112 5.74 -21.72 6.36
CA ILE A 112 5.96 -22.10 7.76
C ILE A 112 7.46 -22.16 8.08
N ALA A 113 8.26 -22.82 7.23
CA ALA A 113 9.70 -22.94 7.43
C ALA A 113 10.40 -21.58 7.36
N ALA A 114 10.03 -20.74 6.38
CA ALA A 114 10.57 -19.40 6.20
C ALA A 114 10.28 -18.52 7.42
N LEU A 115 9.06 -18.55 7.96
CA LEU A 115 8.73 -17.83 9.18
C LEU A 115 9.53 -18.33 10.38
N LYS A 116 9.66 -19.65 10.56
CA LYS A 116 10.46 -20.22 11.65
C LYS A 116 11.94 -19.86 11.57
N ALA A 117 12.47 -19.68 10.37
CA ALA A 117 13.85 -19.25 10.13
C ALA A 117 14.03 -17.73 10.17
N SER A 118 12.95 -16.95 10.14
CA SER A 118 13.02 -15.50 10.06
C SER A 118 13.43 -14.88 11.40
N PRO A 119 14.32 -13.88 11.40
CA PRO A 119 14.66 -13.17 12.63
C PRO A 119 13.46 -12.38 13.15
N GLN A 120 13.36 -12.25 14.47
CA GLN A 120 12.42 -11.34 15.09
C GLN A 120 12.72 -9.90 14.66
N ARG A 121 11.66 -9.14 14.39
CA ARG A 121 11.73 -7.72 14.04
C ARG A 121 11.04 -6.88 15.10
N ALA A 122 11.47 -5.62 15.22
CA ALA A 122 10.73 -4.65 16.00
C ALA A 122 9.29 -4.52 15.49
N ALA A 123 8.36 -4.32 16.42
CA ALA A 123 6.99 -3.98 16.09
C ALA A 123 6.97 -2.66 15.30
N LEU A 124 6.16 -2.61 14.25
CA LEU A 124 5.89 -1.40 13.50
C LEU A 124 5.01 -0.47 14.33
N ARG A 125 5.32 0.82 14.28
CA ARG A 125 4.46 1.86 14.83
C ARG A 125 3.37 2.22 13.81
N ARG A 126 2.14 2.38 14.29
CA ARG A 126 1.04 2.89 13.47
C ARG A 126 1.26 4.37 13.13
N ASP A 127 1.10 4.73 11.87
CA ASP A 127 1.30 6.10 11.37
C ASP A 127 0.01 6.63 10.73
N ALA A 128 -0.44 7.80 11.18
CA ALA A 128 -1.72 8.38 10.78
C ALA A 128 -1.75 8.85 9.31
N VAL A 129 -0.62 9.31 8.77
CA VAL A 129 -0.52 9.73 7.36
C VAL A 129 -0.57 8.51 6.46
N LEU A 130 0.20 7.48 6.80
CA LEU A 130 0.18 6.23 6.05
C LEU A 130 -1.19 5.55 6.13
N ASP A 131 -1.86 5.60 7.29
CA ASP A 131 -3.24 5.15 7.46
C ASP A 131 -4.17 5.85 6.45
N LYS A 132 -4.07 7.18 6.29
CA LYS A 132 -4.88 7.92 5.29
C LYS A 132 -4.57 7.47 3.87
N ALA A 133 -3.29 7.29 3.53
CA ALA A 133 -2.86 6.84 2.21
C ALA A 133 -3.35 5.41 1.88
N ALA A 134 -3.18 4.48 2.81
CA ALA A 134 -3.62 3.09 2.65
C ALA A 134 -5.14 2.97 2.58
N ARG A 135 -5.86 3.75 3.40
CA ARG A 135 -7.34 3.81 3.36
C ARG A 135 -7.83 4.38 2.05
N PHE A 136 -7.20 5.44 1.55
CA PHE A 136 -7.53 6.01 0.25
C PHE A 136 -7.41 4.93 -0.83
N ASN A 137 -6.30 4.20 -0.88
CA ASN A 137 -6.11 3.11 -1.84
C ASN A 137 -7.18 2.03 -1.71
N SER A 138 -7.44 1.58 -0.48
CA SER A 138 -8.44 0.52 -0.22
C SER A 138 -9.85 0.94 -0.63
N GLN A 139 -10.26 2.17 -0.28
CA GLN A 139 -11.59 2.70 -0.61
C GLN A 139 -11.86 2.78 -2.11
N GLU A 140 -10.83 2.96 -2.94
CA GLU A 140 -11.01 2.93 -4.39
C GLU A 140 -11.54 1.58 -4.89
N PHE A 141 -11.22 0.46 -4.25
CA PHE A 141 -11.78 -0.85 -4.63
C PHE A 141 -13.25 -1.01 -4.25
N ALA A 142 -13.74 -0.25 -3.26
CA ALA A 142 -15.16 -0.24 -2.93
C ALA A 142 -15.98 0.49 -4.00
N VAL A 143 -15.38 1.48 -4.68
CA VAL A 143 -16.06 2.33 -5.67
C VAL A 143 -15.83 1.84 -7.12
N ALA A 144 -14.60 1.48 -7.48
CA ALA A 144 -14.20 1.16 -8.86
C ALA A 144 -14.46 -0.30 -9.28
N GLY A 145 -14.92 -1.16 -8.37
CA GLY A 145 -15.28 -2.54 -8.69
C GLY A 145 -14.10 -3.44 -9.12
N ALA A 146 -14.37 -4.40 -10.01
CA ALA A 146 -13.46 -5.50 -10.31
C ALA A 146 -12.25 -5.14 -11.18
N GLU A 147 -12.23 -4.00 -11.86
CA GLU A 147 -11.16 -3.63 -12.82
C GLU A 147 -10.00 -2.84 -12.18
N ARG A 148 -10.09 -2.54 -10.88
CA ARG A 148 -9.12 -1.73 -10.15
C ARG A 148 -7.74 -2.42 -10.01
N THR A 149 -6.68 -1.75 -10.44
CA THR A 149 -5.28 -2.18 -10.23
C THR A 149 -4.82 -1.95 -8.78
N ALA A 150 -3.83 -2.73 -8.30
CA ALA A 150 -3.54 -2.74 -6.85
C ALA A 150 -2.72 -1.54 -6.33
N HIS A 151 -1.66 -1.20 -7.05
CA HIS A 151 -0.54 -0.37 -6.56
C HIS A 151 -0.49 1.04 -7.16
N VAL A 152 -1.44 1.38 -8.02
CA VAL A 152 -1.50 2.67 -8.71
C VAL A 152 -2.86 3.26 -8.43
N ASP A 153 -2.96 4.45 -7.87
CA ASP A 153 -4.25 5.08 -7.57
C ASP A 153 -5.00 5.59 -8.82
N ARG A 154 -6.24 6.07 -8.68
CA ARG A 154 -7.01 6.60 -9.83
C ARG A 154 -6.38 7.80 -10.54
N LEU A 155 -5.39 8.45 -9.91
CA LEU A 155 -4.64 9.57 -10.49
C LEU A 155 -3.33 9.10 -11.13
N GLY A 156 -3.08 7.80 -11.22
CA GLY A 156 -1.86 7.24 -11.80
C GLY A 156 -0.67 7.26 -10.85
N ARG A 157 -0.86 7.54 -9.55
CA ARG A 157 0.24 7.62 -8.59
C ARG A 157 0.55 6.24 -8.00
N GLY A 158 1.81 5.85 -8.03
CA GLY A 158 2.31 4.71 -7.25
C GLY A 158 2.33 4.98 -5.74
N PRO A 159 2.68 3.99 -4.90
CA PRO A 159 2.46 4.06 -3.46
C PRO A 159 3.19 5.21 -2.78
N GLY A 160 4.50 5.37 -3.03
CA GLY A 160 5.27 6.47 -2.43
C GLY A 160 4.76 7.87 -2.82
N ALA A 161 4.31 8.04 -4.08
CA ALA A 161 3.72 9.30 -4.54
C ALA A 161 2.33 9.55 -3.92
N ARG A 162 1.54 8.49 -3.70
CA ARG A 162 0.27 8.57 -2.98
C ARG A 162 0.50 8.94 -1.51
N MET A 163 1.46 8.31 -0.81
CA MET A 163 1.82 8.67 0.57
C MET A 163 2.26 10.14 0.66
N ALA A 164 3.08 10.62 -0.28
CA ALA A 164 3.50 12.02 -0.40
C ALA A 164 2.36 13.03 -0.59
N ALA A 165 1.20 12.58 -1.06
CA ALA A 165 0.03 13.44 -1.20
C ALA A 165 -0.70 13.69 0.14
N PHE A 166 -0.44 12.88 1.17
CA PHE A 166 -1.06 13.01 2.50
C PHE A 166 -0.13 13.63 3.55
N GLY A 167 1.19 13.63 3.31
CA GLY A 167 2.15 14.18 4.25
C GLY A 167 3.59 14.09 3.77
N ALA A 168 4.53 14.30 4.68
CA ALA A 168 5.96 14.24 4.42
C ALA A 168 6.73 13.76 5.65
N THR A 169 7.89 13.13 5.47
CA THR A 169 8.79 12.84 6.60
C THR A 169 9.55 14.09 7.01
N ARG A 170 10.15 14.05 8.22
CA ARG A 170 11.07 15.10 8.67
C ARG A 170 12.21 15.31 7.67
N GLN A 171 12.78 14.22 7.14
CA GLN A 171 13.88 14.31 6.20
C GLN A 171 13.47 14.97 4.87
N MET A 172 12.25 14.73 4.39
CA MET A 172 11.68 15.43 3.23
C MET A 172 11.54 16.93 3.49
N GLN A 173 11.06 17.32 4.68
CA GLN A 173 10.95 18.72 5.07
C GLN A 173 12.32 19.40 5.16
N GLU A 174 13.30 18.74 5.76
CA GLU A 174 14.67 19.25 5.86
C GLU A 174 15.33 19.38 4.48
N ASP A 175 15.14 18.42 3.57
CA ASP A 175 15.60 18.50 2.16
C ASP A 175 14.97 19.69 1.44
N TRP A 176 13.67 19.91 1.63
CA TRP A 176 12.98 21.06 1.07
C TRP A 176 13.49 22.38 1.65
N THR A 177 13.63 22.48 2.98
CA THR A 177 14.15 23.67 3.64
C THR A 177 15.59 23.99 3.20
N ALA A 178 16.45 22.97 3.10
CA ALA A 178 17.82 23.14 2.59
C ALA A 178 17.83 23.60 1.12
N PHE A 179 16.90 23.08 0.30
CA PHE A 179 16.73 23.55 -1.06
C PHE A 179 16.16 24.97 -1.15
N LEU A 180 15.38 25.43 -0.18
CA LEU A 180 14.89 26.81 -0.15
C LEU A 180 15.92 27.79 0.41
N ALA A 181 16.86 27.34 1.23
CA ALA A 181 17.92 28.17 1.78
C ALA A 181 18.75 28.81 0.65
N GLY A 182 18.89 30.14 0.68
CA GLY A 182 19.59 30.92 -0.35
C GLY A 182 18.73 31.40 -1.52
N LEU A 183 17.41 31.13 -1.55
CA LEU A 183 16.50 31.74 -2.53
C LEU A 183 16.16 33.20 -2.16
N ASN A 184 16.33 34.13 -3.11
CA ASN A 184 15.83 35.50 -2.99
C ASN A 184 14.31 35.60 -3.28
N ASP A 185 13.72 36.78 -3.11
CA ASP A 185 12.27 37.01 -3.21
C ASP A 185 11.69 36.90 -4.64
N GLN A 186 12.53 36.73 -5.67
CA GLN A 186 12.15 36.40 -7.06
C GLN A 186 12.48 34.93 -7.44
N ALA A 187 13.04 34.18 -6.49
CA ALA A 187 13.34 32.75 -6.40
C ALA A 187 13.54 31.97 -7.71
N GLU A 188 14.48 32.44 -8.54
CA GLU A 188 15.13 31.60 -9.54
C GLU A 188 16.30 30.84 -8.90
N ARG A 189 16.53 29.60 -9.33
CA ARG A 189 17.61 28.74 -8.84
C ARG A 189 18.21 27.94 -9.97
N ILE A 190 19.51 27.72 -9.93
CA ILE A 190 20.15 26.76 -10.83
C ILE A 190 20.05 25.37 -10.20
N VAL A 191 19.42 24.46 -10.92
CA VAL A 191 19.38 23.03 -10.60
C VAL A 191 20.32 22.31 -11.55
N ARG A 192 21.14 21.40 -11.00
CA ARG A 192 22.13 20.64 -11.75
C ARG A 192 21.87 19.15 -11.63
N VAL A 193 22.03 18.44 -12.74
CA VAL A 193 22.00 16.98 -12.76
C VAL A 193 23.19 16.43 -13.54
N CYS A 194 23.70 15.30 -13.09
CA CYS A 194 24.64 14.47 -13.84
C CYS A 194 24.14 13.02 -13.87
N GLN A 195 24.76 12.21 -14.72
CA GLN A 195 24.47 10.80 -14.85
C GLN A 195 25.75 10.00 -14.60
N GLU A 196 25.65 8.96 -13.79
CA GLU A 196 26.72 7.99 -13.56
C GLU A 196 26.15 6.59 -13.79
N GLY A 197 26.59 5.94 -14.86
CA GLY A 197 26.00 4.66 -15.30
C GLY A 197 24.49 4.80 -15.57
N PRO A 198 23.65 3.91 -15.01
CA PRO A 198 22.19 3.97 -15.20
C PRO A 198 21.49 4.95 -14.24
N LEU A 199 22.21 5.60 -13.33
CA LEU A 199 21.64 6.43 -12.27
C LEU A 199 21.84 7.91 -12.55
N TYR A 200 20.82 8.70 -12.22
CA TYR A 200 20.84 10.15 -12.31
C TYR A 200 20.97 10.78 -10.92
N TYR A 201 21.76 11.84 -10.83
CA TYR A 201 22.04 12.53 -9.59
C TYR A 201 21.73 14.01 -9.71
N LYS A 202 21.05 14.58 -8.71
CA LYS A 202 21.04 16.02 -8.48
C LYS A 202 22.34 16.40 -7.79
N VAL A 203 22.99 17.45 -8.29
CA VAL A 203 24.24 17.99 -7.74
C VAL A 203 23.97 19.32 -7.03
N GLU A 204 24.46 19.44 -5.80
CA GLU A 204 24.43 20.66 -5.00
C GLU A 204 25.85 21.14 -4.75
N LEU A 205 26.08 22.45 -4.88
CA LEU A 205 27.36 23.12 -4.64
C LEU A 205 27.17 24.14 -3.50
N PRO A 206 27.44 23.77 -2.23
CA PRO A 206 27.31 24.68 -1.09
C PRO A 206 28.33 25.83 -1.15
N GLU A 207 28.01 26.98 -0.55
CA GLU A 207 28.90 28.15 -0.52
C GLU A 207 30.25 27.90 0.21
N GLY A 208 30.32 26.87 1.05
CA GLY A 208 31.56 26.42 1.70
C GLY A 208 32.48 25.55 0.83
N GLY A 209 32.13 25.37 -0.45
CA GLY A 209 32.80 24.45 -1.37
C GLY A 209 32.41 22.98 -1.16
N GLY A 210 32.93 22.14 -2.04
CA GLY A 210 32.52 20.75 -2.17
C GLY A 210 31.24 20.58 -2.99
N TYR A 211 30.94 19.34 -3.29
CA TYR A 211 29.67 18.98 -3.92
C TYR A 211 28.94 17.91 -3.10
N ARG A 212 27.62 17.90 -3.21
CA ARG A 212 26.77 16.80 -2.73
C ARG A 212 25.95 16.27 -3.89
N CYS A 213 26.00 14.96 -4.07
CA CYS A 213 25.17 14.27 -5.05
C CYS A 213 24.11 13.44 -4.33
N ARG A 214 22.88 13.44 -4.85
CA ARG A 214 21.86 12.46 -4.46
C ARG A 214 21.12 11.95 -5.67
N SER A 215 20.80 10.66 -5.67
CA SER A 215 20.01 10.05 -6.73
C SER A 215 18.64 10.74 -6.85
N VAL A 216 18.16 10.88 -8.09
CA VAL A 216 16.86 11.44 -8.43
C VAL A 216 16.16 10.57 -9.48
N PRO A 217 14.82 10.63 -9.55
CA PRO A 217 14.08 9.93 -10.60
C PRO A 217 14.52 10.39 -11.99
N GLU A 218 14.60 9.45 -12.94
CA GLU A 218 14.93 9.74 -14.35
C GLU A 218 14.07 10.88 -14.92
N ARG A 219 12.75 10.86 -14.68
CA ARG A 219 11.84 11.94 -15.13
C ARG A 219 12.30 13.35 -14.72
N PHE A 220 12.93 13.46 -13.54
CA PHE A 220 13.44 14.74 -13.06
C PHE A 220 14.73 15.13 -13.79
N ALA A 221 15.66 14.18 -13.93
CA ALA A 221 16.90 14.44 -14.66
C ALA A 221 16.63 14.75 -16.14
N THR A 222 15.71 14.03 -16.78
CA THR A 222 15.26 14.27 -18.16
C THR A 222 14.63 15.65 -18.31
N PHE A 223 13.83 16.10 -17.34
CA PHE A 223 13.29 17.47 -17.36
C PHE A 223 14.42 18.52 -17.36
N ILE A 224 15.42 18.38 -16.48
CA ILE A 224 16.55 19.30 -16.39
C ILE A 224 17.40 19.24 -17.66
N ALA A 225 17.64 18.06 -18.22
CA ALA A 225 18.42 17.90 -19.45
C ALA A 225 17.70 18.46 -20.68
N THR A 226 16.38 18.29 -20.76
CA THR A 226 15.57 18.73 -21.91
C THR A 226 15.37 20.25 -21.94
N HIS A 227 15.23 20.88 -20.77
CA HIS A 227 14.91 22.31 -20.66
C HIS A 227 16.07 23.18 -20.19
N GLY A 228 17.19 22.56 -19.81
CA GLY A 228 18.41 23.24 -19.40
C GLY A 228 19.47 23.30 -20.51
N GLN A 229 20.70 23.54 -20.08
CA GLN A 229 21.89 23.57 -20.93
C GLN A 229 22.91 22.51 -20.47
N ALA A 230 23.60 21.89 -21.43
CA ALA A 230 24.71 20.99 -21.13
C ALA A 230 25.90 21.78 -20.59
N VAL A 231 26.50 21.31 -19.50
CA VAL A 231 27.64 21.94 -18.82
C VAL A 231 28.62 20.89 -18.31
N THR A 232 29.84 21.32 -18.00
CA THR A 232 30.72 20.56 -17.11
C THR A 232 30.44 21.01 -15.69
N ILE A 233 29.99 20.10 -14.83
CA ILE A 233 29.57 20.40 -13.47
C ILE A 233 30.78 20.88 -12.65
N PRO A 234 30.74 22.10 -12.08
CA PRO A 234 31.84 22.59 -11.26
C PRO A 234 32.16 21.64 -10.10
N GLU A 235 33.44 21.53 -9.75
CA GLU A 235 33.98 20.66 -8.69
C GLU A 235 33.89 19.15 -8.93
N LEU A 236 32.87 18.68 -9.65
CA LEU A 236 32.74 17.28 -10.05
C LEU A 236 33.54 16.95 -11.32
N ASP A 237 33.78 17.94 -12.18
CA ASP A 237 34.47 17.82 -13.49
C ASP A 237 33.87 16.73 -14.39
N GLN A 238 32.54 16.61 -14.35
CA GLN A 238 31.77 15.66 -15.14
C GLN A 238 30.77 16.35 -16.04
N PRO A 239 30.45 15.76 -17.23
CA PRO A 239 29.35 16.21 -18.04
C PRO A 239 28.02 16.15 -17.27
N GLY A 240 27.21 17.18 -17.42
CA GLY A 240 25.88 17.25 -16.83
C GLY A 240 25.03 18.32 -17.50
N HIS A 241 23.90 18.62 -16.88
CA HIS A 241 23.00 19.67 -17.32
C HIS A 241 22.68 20.59 -16.16
N GLU A 242 22.55 21.88 -16.45
CA GLU A 242 22.02 22.85 -15.50
C GLU A 242 20.82 23.59 -16.09
N CYS A 243 19.83 23.85 -15.26
CA CYS A 243 18.61 24.53 -15.66
C CYS A 243 18.29 25.61 -14.62
N GLN A 244 18.04 26.83 -15.10
CA GLN A 244 17.52 27.90 -14.28
C GLN A 244 16.02 27.72 -14.14
N VAL A 245 15.57 27.45 -12.92
CA VAL A 245 14.16 27.17 -12.61
C VAL A 245 13.59 28.22 -11.68
N ARG A 246 12.32 28.55 -11.85
CA ARG A 246 11.53 29.28 -10.85
C ARG A 246 10.94 28.29 -9.86
N VAL A 247 10.91 28.67 -8.59
CA VAL A 247 10.42 27.82 -7.51
C VAL A 247 9.06 28.30 -7.01
N ASP A 248 8.02 27.49 -7.17
CA ASP A 248 6.77 27.68 -6.46
C ASP A 248 6.84 27.00 -5.09
N ARG A 249 6.92 27.82 -4.04
CA ARG A 249 7.06 27.33 -2.65
C ARG A 249 5.81 26.60 -2.14
N LYS A 250 4.63 26.94 -2.66
CA LYS A 250 3.34 26.39 -2.21
C LYS A 250 3.11 25.01 -2.80
N THR A 251 3.29 24.89 -4.11
CA THR A 251 3.08 23.63 -4.84
C THR A 251 4.32 22.73 -4.83
N ARG A 252 5.48 23.26 -4.38
CA ARG A 252 6.80 22.59 -4.45
C ARG A 252 7.17 22.20 -5.89
N GLN A 253 6.71 22.98 -6.85
CA GLN A 253 7.01 22.79 -8.26
C GLN A 253 8.16 23.69 -8.69
N LEU A 254 8.94 23.16 -9.62
CA LEU A 254 9.95 23.89 -10.36
C LEU A 254 9.41 24.16 -11.75
N SER A 255 9.67 25.35 -12.29
CA SER A 255 9.31 25.67 -13.68
C SER A 255 10.48 26.22 -14.47
N CYS A 256 10.57 25.79 -15.73
CA CYS A 256 11.51 26.33 -16.72
C CYS A 256 10.69 26.77 -17.93
N GLY A 257 10.49 28.09 -18.09
CA GLY A 257 9.52 28.61 -19.04
C GLY A 257 8.08 28.19 -18.68
N GLU A 258 7.38 27.55 -19.62
CA GLU A 258 6.02 27.04 -19.43
C GLU A 258 5.98 25.61 -18.88
N PHE A 259 7.13 24.92 -18.79
CA PHE A 259 7.20 23.54 -18.34
C PHE A 259 7.39 23.46 -16.83
N THR A 260 6.72 22.49 -16.19
CA THR A 260 6.76 22.31 -14.73
C THR A 260 7.10 20.87 -14.34
N ILE A 261 7.69 20.71 -13.16
CA ILE A 261 7.94 19.42 -12.53
C ILE A 261 7.89 19.53 -11.00
N ASP A 262 7.42 18.50 -10.32
CA ASP A 262 7.50 18.43 -8.86
C ASP A 262 8.96 18.31 -8.40
N TYR A 263 9.33 19.05 -7.35
CA TYR A 263 10.64 18.89 -6.73
C TYR A 263 10.82 17.45 -6.21
N PRO A 264 11.93 16.76 -6.55
CA PRO A 264 12.12 15.34 -6.26
C PRO A 264 12.59 15.18 -4.82
N LEU A 265 11.69 15.39 -3.86
CA LEU A 265 11.98 15.26 -2.43
C LEU A 265 12.69 13.93 -2.14
N ARG A 266 13.65 13.96 -1.21
CA ARG A 266 14.26 12.74 -0.69
C ARG A 266 13.18 11.89 0.00
N MET A 267 12.72 10.85 -0.69
CA MET A 267 11.73 9.91 -0.16
C MET A 267 12.38 8.90 0.81
N PRO A 268 11.70 8.50 1.89
CA PRO A 268 12.12 7.35 2.69
C PRO A 268 12.01 6.06 1.86
N VAL A 269 12.57 4.96 2.38
CA VAL A 269 12.27 3.64 1.82
C VAL A 269 10.82 3.31 2.17
N THR A 270 10.01 3.00 1.15
CA THR A 270 8.59 2.68 1.29
C THR A 270 8.28 1.33 0.70
N GLY A 271 7.28 0.64 1.26
CA GLY A 271 6.72 -0.60 0.70
C GLY A 271 5.21 -0.57 0.73
N GLU A 272 4.56 -1.41 -0.06
CA GLU A 272 3.10 -1.57 -0.03
C GLU A 272 2.74 -3.04 -0.20
N ASN A 273 1.80 -3.51 0.62
CA ASN A 273 1.09 -4.75 0.38
C ASN A 273 -0.39 -4.47 0.19
N VAL A 274 -1.01 -5.08 -0.81
CA VAL A 274 -2.45 -5.02 -1.07
C VAL A 274 -2.99 -6.44 -1.23
N VAL A 275 -4.16 -6.72 -0.67
CA VAL A 275 -4.84 -8.01 -0.83
C VAL A 275 -6.34 -7.83 -0.68
N TRP A 276 -7.10 -8.74 -1.26
CA TRP A 276 -8.54 -8.83 -1.07
C TRP A 276 -9.03 -10.26 -1.02
N GLY A 277 -10.22 -10.46 -0.45
CA GLY A 277 -10.90 -11.74 -0.46
C GLY A 277 -12.21 -11.75 0.34
N SER A 278 -13.04 -12.74 0.02
CA SER A 278 -14.41 -12.89 0.51
C SER A 278 -14.50 -13.63 1.85
N TRP A 279 -13.65 -13.26 2.81
CA TRP A 279 -13.67 -13.85 4.16
C TRP A 279 -14.81 -13.32 5.01
N SER A 280 -15.23 -14.11 5.99
CA SER A 280 -16.09 -13.63 7.05
C SER A 280 -15.39 -12.52 7.86
N ARG A 281 -16.15 -11.68 8.57
CA ARG A 281 -15.57 -10.67 9.46
C ARG A 281 -14.64 -11.28 10.52
N LYS A 282 -14.94 -12.51 10.98
CA LYS A 282 -14.20 -13.24 12.02
C LYS A 282 -12.80 -13.64 11.56
N SER A 283 -12.66 -14.06 10.31
CA SER A 283 -11.38 -14.58 9.78
C SER A 283 -10.64 -13.62 8.88
N ALA A 284 -11.27 -12.54 8.43
CA ALA A 284 -10.71 -11.63 7.42
C ALA A 284 -9.30 -11.12 7.77
N ALA A 285 -9.05 -10.61 8.97
CA ALA A 285 -7.71 -10.13 9.34
C ALA A 285 -6.64 -11.22 9.21
N ARG A 286 -6.93 -12.44 9.67
CA ARG A 286 -6.04 -13.60 9.53
C ARG A 286 -5.91 -14.03 8.07
N GLY A 287 -6.98 -14.01 7.28
CA GLY A 287 -6.97 -14.37 5.87
C GLY A 287 -6.14 -13.43 5.02
N LEU A 288 -6.34 -12.12 5.19
CA LEU A 288 -5.57 -11.08 4.50
C LEU A 288 -4.07 -11.23 4.79
N VAL A 289 -3.68 -11.35 6.07
CA VAL A 289 -2.27 -11.48 6.45
C VAL A 289 -1.68 -12.84 6.05
N SER A 290 -2.43 -13.93 6.22
CA SER A 290 -1.97 -15.27 5.82
C SER A 290 -1.73 -15.35 4.31
N TRP A 291 -2.56 -14.71 3.49
CA TRP A 291 -2.36 -14.69 2.04
C TRP A 291 -1.04 -14.01 1.64
N TRP A 292 -0.65 -12.92 2.30
CA TRP A 292 0.65 -12.27 2.06
C TRP A 292 1.85 -13.15 2.44
N LEU A 293 1.66 -14.12 3.32
CA LEU A 293 2.72 -15.02 3.77
C LEU A 293 2.96 -16.19 2.82
N LEU A 294 1.95 -16.57 2.04
CA LEU A 294 2.07 -17.61 1.03
C LEU A 294 2.84 -17.02 -0.16
N ASP A 295 4.07 -17.45 -0.37
CA ASP A 295 4.91 -17.00 -1.47
C ASP A 295 5.34 -18.21 -2.31
N PRO A 296 4.84 -18.36 -3.54
CA PRO A 296 5.27 -19.43 -4.44
C PRO A 296 6.68 -19.24 -5.01
N GLY A 297 7.43 -18.21 -4.57
CA GLY A 297 8.76 -17.91 -5.10
C GLY A 297 8.71 -17.22 -6.47
N LEU A 298 7.60 -16.52 -6.77
CA LEU A 298 7.51 -15.72 -7.99
C LEU A 298 8.45 -14.51 -7.86
N PRO A 299 9.31 -14.22 -8.85
CA PRO A 299 10.31 -13.14 -8.78
C PRO A 299 9.73 -11.78 -8.35
N ASP A 300 8.52 -11.47 -8.80
CA ASP A 300 7.85 -10.18 -8.56
C ASP A 300 6.88 -10.19 -7.35
N ARG A 301 6.76 -11.31 -6.62
CA ARG A 301 5.95 -11.39 -5.40
C ARG A 301 6.84 -11.14 -4.18
N GLY A 302 6.55 -10.06 -3.44
CA GLY A 302 7.41 -9.56 -2.36
C GLY A 302 6.73 -9.39 -1.00
N HIS A 303 5.46 -9.80 -0.84
CA HIS A 303 4.66 -9.39 0.32
C HIS A 303 5.26 -9.80 1.66
N ARG A 304 5.70 -11.06 1.80
CA ARG A 304 6.34 -11.57 3.02
C ARG A 304 7.68 -10.87 3.31
N LYS A 305 8.45 -10.56 2.26
CA LYS A 305 9.72 -9.82 2.39
C LYS A 305 9.45 -8.43 2.96
N ILE A 306 8.46 -7.72 2.42
CA ILE A 306 8.02 -6.41 2.94
C ILE A 306 7.57 -6.51 4.40
N LEU A 307 6.75 -7.51 4.75
CA LEU A 307 6.27 -7.71 6.13
C LEU A 307 7.39 -7.96 7.13
N LEU A 308 8.51 -8.57 6.72
CA LEU A 308 9.63 -8.94 7.58
C LEU A 308 10.90 -8.09 7.35
N ASP A 309 10.80 -7.04 6.55
CA ASP A 309 11.90 -6.13 6.28
C ASP A 309 12.29 -5.37 7.54
N GLY A 310 13.59 -5.39 7.88
CA GLY A 310 14.12 -4.73 9.08
C GLY A 310 14.13 -3.22 8.97
N ASP A 311 14.12 -2.67 7.75
CA ASP A 311 14.26 -1.24 7.50
C ASP A 311 12.94 -0.50 7.74
N PHE A 312 11.80 -1.19 7.73
CA PHE A 312 10.51 -0.57 8.03
C PHE A 312 10.28 -0.41 9.53
N HIS A 313 9.84 0.78 9.91
CA HIS A 313 9.57 1.17 11.30
C HIS A 313 8.13 1.64 11.51
N CYS A 314 7.47 2.10 10.44
CA CYS A 314 6.12 2.64 10.46
C CYS A 314 5.22 1.89 9.46
N VAL A 315 3.93 1.79 9.80
CA VAL A 315 2.90 1.23 8.92
C VAL A 315 1.61 2.01 9.02
N GLY A 316 0.97 2.20 7.89
CA GLY A 316 -0.43 2.60 7.77
C GLY A 316 -1.26 1.44 7.28
N VAL A 317 -2.46 1.28 7.83
CA VAL A 317 -3.39 0.22 7.45
C VAL A 317 -4.70 0.84 6.99
N GLY A 318 -5.11 0.49 5.78
CA GLY A 318 -6.42 0.79 5.24
C GLY A 318 -7.20 -0.50 5.01
N CYS A 319 -8.49 -0.47 5.34
CA CYS A 319 -9.38 -1.58 5.05
C CYS A 319 -10.76 -1.08 4.63
N VAL A 320 -11.40 -1.82 3.72
CA VAL A 320 -12.76 -1.57 3.25
C VAL A 320 -13.44 -2.88 2.88
N TRP A 321 -14.78 -2.89 2.85
CA TRP A 321 -15.54 -3.91 2.17
C TRP A 321 -15.93 -3.47 0.75
N SER A 322 -15.62 -4.30 -0.23
CA SER A 322 -16.02 -4.15 -1.63
C SER A 322 -16.98 -5.28 -2.02
N ALA A 323 -18.11 -4.94 -2.64
CA ALA A 323 -19.06 -5.94 -3.13
C ALA A 323 -18.44 -6.87 -4.20
N ALA A 324 -17.45 -6.38 -4.95
CA ALA A 324 -16.80 -7.14 -6.01
C ALA A 324 -15.65 -8.02 -5.51
N ARG A 325 -15.02 -7.66 -4.39
CA ARG A 325 -13.75 -8.28 -3.94
C ARG A 325 -13.74 -8.77 -2.49
N GLY A 326 -14.82 -8.54 -1.73
CA GLY A 326 -14.88 -8.82 -0.30
C GLY A 326 -14.09 -7.78 0.51
N TRP A 327 -13.40 -8.21 1.55
CA TRP A 327 -12.49 -7.36 2.30
C TRP A 327 -11.30 -6.99 1.44
N VAL A 328 -10.92 -5.71 1.43
CA VAL A 328 -9.72 -5.22 0.76
C VAL A 328 -8.87 -4.49 1.79
N ALA A 329 -7.60 -4.84 1.88
CA ALA A 329 -6.66 -4.19 2.77
C ALA A 329 -5.40 -3.74 2.04
N THR A 330 -4.93 -2.56 2.42
CA THR A 330 -3.62 -2.01 2.04
C THR A 330 -2.81 -1.78 3.30
N CYS A 331 -1.54 -2.20 3.29
CA CYS A 331 -0.54 -1.83 4.28
C CYS A 331 0.57 -1.03 3.59
N ASP A 332 0.71 0.24 3.97
CA ASP A 332 1.75 1.14 3.49
C ASP A 332 2.87 1.20 4.55
N PHE A 333 4.09 0.83 4.17
CA PHE A 333 5.25 0.74 5.06
C PHE A 333 6.24 1.86 4.77
N SER A 334 6.93 2.31 5.83
CA SER A 334 7.96 3.34 5.72
C SER A 334 9.10 3.10 6.70
N SER A 335 10.33 3.41 6.27
CA SER A 335 11.50 3.43 7.14
C SER A 335 11.49 4.59 8.14
N GLU A 336 10.66 5.59 7.91
CA GLU A 336 10.58 6.80 8.75
C GLU A 336 9.13 7.18 9.06
N PRO A 337 8.87 7.89 10.18
CA PRO A 337 7.57 8.49 10.44
C PRO A 337 7.21 9.59 9.46
N TRP A 338 5.90 9.71 9.24
CA TRP A 338 5.31 10.75 8.43
C TRP A 338 4.59 11.77 9.31
N LEU A 339 4.70 13.02 8.90
CA LEU A 339 4.00 14.15 9.48
C LEU A 339 2.92 14.57 8.50
N GLU A 340 1.74 14.88 9.01
CA GLU A 340 0.68 15.44 8.17
C GLU A 340 1.22 16.66 7.44
N ALA A 341 0.83 16.83 6.18
CA ALA A 341 1.11 18.06 5.47
C ALA A 341 0.55 19.21 6.32
N GLY A 342 1.42 20.11 6.76
CA GLY A 342 0.98 21.36 7.36
C GLY A 342 0.07 22.11 6.38
N PRO A 343 -0.85 22.95 6.89
CA PRO A 343 -1.74 23.76 6.05
C PRO A 343 -0.98 24.64 5.04
#